data_AF-A0A7G7U9M9-F1
#
_entry.id   AF-A0A7G7U9M9-F1
#
_cell.length_a   1.000
_cell.length_b   1.000
_cell.length_c   1.000
_cell.angle_alpha   90.00
_cell.angle_beta   90.00
_cell.angle_gamma   90.00
#
_symmetry.space_group_name_H-M   'P 1'
#
loop_
_entity.id
_entity.type
_entity.pdbx_description
1 polymer ?
#
loop_
_entity_poly.entity_id
_entity_poly.type
_entity_poly.pdbx_seq_one_letter_code
_entity_poly.pdbx_strand_id
1 'polypeptide(L)'
;MNRFVKGIILLSIAAFFAECLEFVVNMILARELGEHGMGLYMSILPTIFLIIVIASLELPISISKFIAESNPKLHESMLRHAFRMTAVFTAFSTAAASIALPFIPVFDTYHPFIKGIVIGLIPIVAFTSIARGYFMGVQKMGKIAIANVLKKIIQLLCLFIFFQWYSFELDMAVLISLFVLVVSDVIVLVYLYSQFILARRAVSVQQHIHLRGKDVRKRLLAVSIPTTGLRIFHAVVNAIEPFLVKGALLAAGVAGTTAIDQYGMLAGVAVTIGSFPAFIAHSLMVVMIPSISEAYSLSQYDIVLKRLKQSIFITLGYGIPAVWIMFQFAEPLTHLFFHSPEAQYYLQLLWPYFLFHLFVMPLQACLIGMGFVKEAFYHNVWSHLVALSMMYVLGSMENLQMLGIILGMNTGMILLTSLHYTTICKALRVSVFLTGGNRTPRIEG
;
A
#
# COMPACT_ATOMS: atom_id res chain seq x y z
N MET A 1 19.81 -10.02 24.09
CA MET A 1 19.01 -9.67 22.89
C MET A 1 19.04 -8.16 22.68
N ASN A 2 19.65 -7.69 21.57
CA ASN A 2 19.78 -6.26 21.26
C ASN A 2 18.42 -5.56 21.19
N ARG A 3 18.33 -4.29 21.61
CA ARG A 3 17.09 -3.47 21.54
C ARG A 3 16.46 -3.49 20.13
N PHE A 4 17.30 -3.55 19.08
CA PHE A 4 16.89 -3.72 17.68
C PHE A 4 16.00 -4.95 17.45
N VAL A 5 16.44 -6.14 17.88
CA VAL A 5 15.70 -7.41 17.69
C VAL A 5 14.42 -7.44 18.53
N LYS A 6 14.45 -6.90 19.76
CA LYS A 6 13.24 -6.79 20.60
C LYS A 6 12.15 -5.94 19.94
N GLY A 7 12.53 -4.79 19.35
CA GLY A 7 11.61 -3.92 18.63
C GLY A 7 10.98 -4.61 17.42
N ILE A 8 11.78 -5.35 16.66
CA ILE A 8 11.30 -6.13 15.50
C ILE A 8 10.27 -7.17 15.95
N ILE A 9 10.55 -7.97 16.97
CA ILE A 9 9.62 -9.02 17.43
C ILE A 9 8.27 -8.43 17.83
N LEU A 10 8.28 -7.35 18.62
CA LEU A 10 7.03 -6.72 19.07
C LEU A 10 6.20 -6.19 17.89
N LEU A 11 6.86 -5.52 16.93
CA LEU A 11 6.19 -4.99 15.74
C LEU A 11 5.71 -6.11 14.81
N SER A 12 6.48 -7.19 14.68
CA SER A 12 6.10 -8.35 13.87
C SER A 12 4.86 -9.03 14.42
N ILE A 13 4.70 -9.13 15.74
CA ILE A 13 3.47 -9.68 16.34
C ILE A 13 2.27 -8.79 16.02
N ALA A 14 2.40 -7.46 16.14
CA ALA A 14 1.31 -6.54 15.82
C ALA A 14 0.95 -6.58 14.33
N ALA A 15 1.96 -6.61 13.45
CA ALA A 15 1.78 -6.70 12.00
C ALA A 15 1.18 -8.05 11.59
N PHE A 16 1.56 -9.15 12.25
CA PHE A 16 0.98 -10.48 12.03
C PHE A 16 -0.54 -10.50 12.24
N PHE A 17 -1.04 -9.92 13.33
CA PHE A 17 -2.49 -9.86 13.56
C PHE A 17 -3.22 -9.02 12.51
N ALA A 18 -2.61 -7.93 12.04
CA ALA A 18 -3.18 -7.12 10.97
C ALA A 18 -3.23 -7.89 9.64
N GLU A 19 -2.15 -8.61 9.32
CA GLU A 19 -2.02 -9.42 8.11
C GLU A 19 -2.99 -10.60 8.12
N CYS A 20 -3.19 -11.24 9.28
CA CYS A 20 -4.19 -12.30 9.45
C CYS A 20 -5.61 -11.79 9.17
N LEU A 21 -5.97 -10.60 9.66
CA LEU A 21 -7.28 -10.01 9.37
C LEU A 21 -7.46 -9.74 7.88
N GLU A 22 -6.42 -9.20 7.22
CA GLU A 22 -6.42 -8.96 5.78
C GLU A 22 -6.56 -10.25 4.97
N PHE A 23 -5.79 -11.27 5.33
CA PHE A 23 -5.84 -12.59 4.72
C PHE A 23 -7.24 -13.22 4.83
N VAL A 24 -7.85 -13.19 6.03
CA VAL A 24 -9.20 -13.77 6.23
C VAL A 24 -10.27 -13.00 5.47
N VAL A 25 -10.23 -11.66 5.46
CA VAL A 25 -11.15 -10.85 4.66
C VAL A 25 -11.06 -11.21 3.18
N ASN A 26 -9.82 -11.34 2.68
CA ASN A 26 -9.61 -11.65 1.27
C ASN A 26 -9.98 -13.10 0.92
N MET A 27 -9.77 -14.04 1.85
CA MET A 27 -10.21 -15.43 1.73
C MET A 27 -11.73 -15.54 1.62
N ILE A 28 -12.49 -14.79 2.44
CA ILE A 28 -13.95 -14.76 2.34
C ILE A 28 -14.38 -14.16 1.01
N LEU A 29 -13.79 -13.03 0.60
CA LEU A 29 -14.11 -12.42 -0.70
C LEU A 29 -13.88 -13.38 -1.85
N ALA A 30 -12.75 -14.08 -1.87
CA ALA A 30 -12.45 -15.04 -2.92
C ALA A 30 -13.44 -16.23 -2.96
N ARG A 31 -13.84 -16.75 -1.78
CA ARG A 31 -14.84 -17.83 -1.69
C ARG A 31 -16.19 -17.42 -2.24
N GLU A 32 -16.65 -16.23 -1.87
CA GLU A 32 -18.00 -15.77 -2.18
C GLU A 32 -18.10 -15.20 -3.60
N LEU A 33 -17.04 -14.57 -4.12
CA LEU A 33 -17.02 -13.97 -5.45
C LEU A 33 -16.62 -14.97 -6.56
N GLY A 34 -15.95 -16.06 -6.20
CA GLY A 34 -15.35 -16.99 -7.15
C GLY A 34 -14.27 -16.32 -8.03
N GLU A 35 -13.79 -17.04 -9.05
CA GLU A 35 -12.71 -16.57 -9.93
C GLU A 35 -13.07 -15.26 -10.65
N HIS A 36 -14.23 -15.24 -11.31
CA HIS A 36 -14.64 -14.09 -12.12
C HIS A 36 -14.95 -12.85 -11.28
N GLY A 37 -15.74 -13.01 -10.21
CA GLY A 37 -16.08 -11.90 -9.33
C GLY A 37 -14.85 -11.35 -8.61
N MET A 38 -13.91 -12.22 -8.23
CA MET A 38 -12.64 -11.80 -7.65
C MET A 38 -11.77 -11.04 -8.66
N GLY A 39 -11.75 -11.47 -9.92
CA GLY A 39 -11.12 -10.77 -11.02
C GLY A 39 -11.69 -9.37 -11.24
N LEU A 40 -13.02 -9.24 -11.25
CA LEU A 40 -13.70 -7.94 -11.34
C LEU A 40 -13.38 -7.04 -10.15
N TYR A 41 -13.39 -7.59 -8.93
CA TYR A 41 -13.09 -6.87 -7.69
C TYR A 41 -11.63 -6.38 -7.66
N MET A 42 -10.66 -7.24 -7.96
CA MET A 42 -9.24 -6.89 -7.96
C MET A 42 -8.86 -5.96 -9.11
N SER A 43 -9.59 -5.98 -10.23
CA SER A 43 -9.33 -5.08 -11.37
C SER A 43 -9.80 -3.65 -11.11
N ILE A 44 -10.92 -3.47 -10.42
CA ILE A 44 -11.51 -2.13 -10.21
C ILE A 44 -10.86 -1.38 -9.05
N LEU A 45 -10.37 -2.07 -8.02
CA LEU A 45 -9.80 -1.47 -6.81
C LEU A 45 -8.66 -0.47 -7.09
N PRO A 46 -7.64 -0.79 -7.91
CA PRO A 46 -6.58 0.16 -8.23
C PRO A 46 -7.10 1.45 -8.89
N THR A 47 -8.12 1.34 -9.75
CA THR A 47 -8.78 2.49 -10.39
C THR A 47 -9.52 3.35 -9.36
N ILE A 48 -10.25 2.71 -8.44
CA ILE A 48 -10.94 3.40 -7.34
C ILE A 48 -9.93 4.15 -6.46
N PHE A 49 -8.82 3.51 -6.10
CA PHE A 49 -7.77 4.15 -5.29
C PHE A 49 -7.08 5.30 -6.02
N LEU A 50 -6.87 5.21 -7.33
CA LEU A 50 -6.36 6.33 -8.13
C LEU A 50 -7.29 7.55 -8.05
N ILE A 51 -8.60 7.34 -8.25
CA ILE A 51 -9.60 8.42 -8.16
C ILE A 51 -9.58 9.05 -6.77
N ILE A 52 -9.52 8.24 -5.72
CA ILE A 52 -9.47 8.73 -4.33
C ILE A 52 -8.20 9.53 -4.07
N VAL A 53 -7.03 9.04 -4.50
CA VAL A 53 -5.74 9.74 -4.29
C VAL A 53 -5.75 11.12 -4.96
N ILE A 54 -6.29 11.20 -6.18
CA ILE A 54 -6.47 12.48 -6.88
C ILE A 54 -7.46 13.39 -6.12
N ALA A 55 -8.55 12.82 -5.62
CA ALA A 55 -9.66 13.56 -5.00
C ALA A 55 -9.43 13.95 -3.53
N SER A 56 -8.50 13.32 -2.80
CA SER A 56 -8.29 13.60 -1.38
C SER A 56 -7.17 14.59 -1.08
N LEU A 57 -6.20 14.76 -2.00
CA LEU A 57 -4.89 15.42 -1.76
C LEU A 57 -4.15 14.78 -0.56
N GLU A 58 -2.82 14.72 -0.57
CA GLU A 58 -2.02 14.19 0.55
C GLU A 58 -1.98 15.16 1.75
N LEU A 59 -3.16 15.43 2.32
CA LEU A 59 -3.34 16.27 3.49
C LEU A 59 -2.83 15.65 4.79
N PRO A 60 -2.88 14.31 5.04
CA PRO A 60 -2.43 13.76 6.31
C PRO A 60 -0.98 14.14 6.64
N ILE A 61 -0.09 14.01 5.66
CA ILE A 61 1.34 14.28 5.81
C ILE A 61 1.59 15.76 6.11
N SER A 62 0.93 16.64 5.36
CA SER A 62 1.08 18.08 5.50
C SER A 62 0.54 18.61 6.84
N ILE A 63 -0.63 18.12 7.25
CA ILE A 63 -1.23 18.44 8.55
C ILE A 63 -0.34 17.91 9.68
N SER A 64 0.19 16.68 9.54
CA SER A 64 1.09 16.08 10.52
C SER A 64 2.35 16.92 10.70
N LYS A 65 2.99 17.34 9.60
CA LYS A 65 4.17 18.22 9.63
C LYS A 65 3.86 19.55 10.29
N PHE A 66 2.76 20.21 9.91
CA PHE A 66 2.37 21.48 10.51
C PHE A 66 2.18 21.36 12.03
N ILE A 67 1.49 20.32 12.50
CA ILE A 67 1.21 20.11 13.93
C ILE A 67 2.49 19.82 14.70
N ALA A 68 3.40 19.00 14.14
CA ALA A 68 4.68 18.67 14.76
C ALA A 68 5.60 19.91 14.91
N GLU A 69 5.53 20.87 13.99
CA GLU A 69 6.39 22.06 13.96
C GLU A 69 5.75 23.31 14.60
N SER A 70 4.46 23.26 14.97
CA SER A 70 3.73 24.45 15.44
C SER A 70 3.27 24.36 16.90
N ASN A 71 3.20 25.52 17.55
CA ASN A 71 2.68 25.66 18.90
C ASN A 71 1.24 25.11 18.99
N PRO A 72 0.88 24.38 20.06
CA PRO A 72 -0.47 23.83 20.25
C PRO A 72 -1.61 24.86 20.10
N LYS A 73 -1.35 26.12 20.47
CA LYS A 73 -2.29 27.26 20.33
C LYS A 73 -2.72 27.54 18.88
N LEU A 74 -1.94 27.10 17.89
CA LEU A 74 -2.18 27.31 16.45
C LEU A 74 -2.93 26.14 15.79
N HIS A 75 -2.99 24.98 16.44
CA HIS A 75 -3.54 23.76 15.86
C HIS A 75 -5.02 23.92 15.49
N GLU A 76 -5.83 24.52 16.37
CA GLU A 76 -7.28 24.67 16.14
C GLU A 76 -7.59 25.63 14.98
N SER A 77 -6.88 26.76 14.90
CA SER A 77 -7.03 27.71 13.80
C SER A 77 -6.60 27.10 12.47
N MET A 78 -5.47 26.37 12.44
CA MET A 78 -5.02 25.65 11.24
C MET A 78 -6.03 24.59 10.82
N LEU A 79 -6.51 23.75 11.75
CA LEU A 79 -7.47 22.68 11.47
C LEU A 79 -8.77 23.25 10.92
N ARG A 80 -9.27 24.38 11.43
CA ARG A 80 -10.46 25.06 10.88
C ARG A 80 -10.26 25.46 9.41
N HIS A 81 -9.10 26.00 9.07
CA HIS A 81 -8.75 26.34 7.68
C HIS A 81 -8.54 25.09 6.83
N ALA A 82 -7.93 24.03 7.37
CA ALA A 82 -7.76 22.75 6.71
C ALA A 82 -9.13 22.11 6.39
N PHE A 83 -10.05 22.03 7.35
CA PHE A 83 -11.43 21.55 7.15
C PHE A 83 -12.16 22.34 6.08
N ARG A 84 -12.07 23.68 6.08
CA ARG A 84 -12.68 24.51 5.04
C ARG A 84 -12.07 24.25 3.66
N MET A 85 -10.74 24.15 3.59
CA MET A 85 -10.04 23.85 2.34
C MET A 85 -10.41 22.47 1.81
N THR A 86 -10.43 21.45 2.67
CA THR A 86 -10.86 20.10 2.31
C THR A 86 -12.31 20.09 1.88
N ALA A 87 -13.23 20.76 2.57
CA ALA A 87 -14.63 20.81 2.17
C ALA A 87 -14.81 21.41 0.76
N VAL A 88 -14.11 22.50 0.45
CA VAL A 88 -14.14 23.12 -0.89
C VAL A 88 -13.53 22.19 -1.95
N PHE A 89 -12.37 21.60 -1.66
CA PHE A 89 -11.70 20.72 -2.60
C PHE A 89 -12.49 19.43 -2.83
N THR A 90 -13.01 18.82 -1.77
CA THR A 90 -13.89 17.64 -1.84
C THR A 90 -15.16 17.94 -2.62
N ALA A 91 -15.82 19.09 -2.39
CA ALA A 91 -17.00 19.45 -3.17
C ALA A 91 -16.68 19.56 -4.68
N PHE A 92 -15.54 20.19 -5.01
CA PHE A 92 -15.06 20.28 -6.39
C PHE A 92 -14.74 18.89 -6.97
N SER A 93 -13.96 18.08 -6.25
CA SER A 93 -13.55 16.74 -6.69
C SER A 93 -14.71 15.77 -6.81
N THR A 94 -15.69 15.82 -5.91
CA THR A 94 -16.94 15.04 -6.01
C THR A 94 -17.75 15.48 -7.22
N ALA A 95 -17.92 16.78 -7.47
CA ALA A 95 -18.62 17.26 -8.66
C ALA A 95 -17.89 16.86 -9.96
N ALA A 96 -16.56 17.00 -9.99
CA ALA A 96 -15.74 16.57 -11.12
C ALA A 96 -15.85 15.06 -11.36
N ALA A 97 -15.81 14.24 -10.29
CA ALA A 97 -15.97 12.79 -10.39
C ALA A 97 -17.38 12.40 -10.89
N SER A 98 -18.43 13.07 -10.42
CA SER A 98 -19.80 12.84 -10.90
C SER A 98 -19.96 13.11 -12.40
N ILE A 99 -19.21 14.08 -12.94
CA ILE A 99 -19.21 14.39 -14.37
C ILE A 99 -18.32 13.41 -15.14
N ALA A 100 -17.13 13.08 -14.61
CA ALA A 100 -16.13 12.29 -15.32
C ALA A 100 -16.41 10.79 -15.33
N LEU A 101 -16.88 10.20 -14.22
CA LEU A 101 -17.07 8.75 -14.08
C LEU A 101 -18.01 8.12 -15.12
N PRO A 102 -19.10 8.77 -15.55
CA PRO A 102 -19.92 8.28 -16.65
C PRO A 102 -19.17 8.07 -17.96
N PHE A 103 -18.07 8.78 -18.20
CA PHE A 103 -17.26 8.69 -19.42
C PHE A 103 -16.05 7.75 -19.30
N ILE A 104 -15.88 7.06 -18.17
CA ILE A 104 -14.77 6.13 -17.96
C ILE A 104 -15.27 4.71 -18.30
N PRO A 105 -14.86 4.12 -19.45
CA PRO A 105 -15.44 2.87 -19.96
C PRO A 105 -15.26 1.67 -19.03
N VAL A 106 -14.24 1.73 -18.17
CA VAL A 106 -13.95 0.70 -17.16
C VAL A 106 -15.18 0.39 -16.29
N PHE A 107 -16.01 1.39 -15.99
CA PHE A 107 -17.16 1.21 -15.11
C PHE A 107 -18.42 0.69 -15.82
N ASP A 108 -18.40 0.57 -17.15
CA ASP A 108 -19.60 0.17 -17.92
C ASP A 108 -19.83 -1.34 -17.88
N THR A 109 -18.79 -2.12 -17.57
CA THR A 109 -18.89 -3.58 -17.34
C THR A 109 -19.32 -3.94 -15.92
N TYR A 110 -19.64 -2.94 -15.09
CA TYR A 110 -19.93 -3.12 -13.66
C TYR A 110 -21.33 -2.62 -13.32
N HIS A 111 -21.86 -3.06 -12.17
CA HIS A 111 -23.14 -2.58 -11.68
C HIS A 111 -23.17 -1.04 -11.60
N PRO A 112 -24.18 -0.33 -12.15
CA PRO A 112 -24.20 1.13 -12.26
C PRO A 112 -23.99 1.88 -10.94
N PHE A 113 -24.44 1.30 -9.82
CA PHE A 113 -24.25 1.87 -8.48
C PHE A 113 -22.80 1.94 -8.00
N ILE A 114 -21.85 1.22 -8.63
CA ILE A 114 -20.43 1.34 -8.28
C ILE A 114 -19.93 2.77 -8.50
N LYS A 115 -20.40 3.46 -9.56
CA LYS A 115 -20.07 4.87 -9.79
C LYS A 115 -20.49 5.73 -8.58
N GLY A 116 -21.68 5.48 -8.02
CA GLY A 116 -22.18 6.14 -6.81
C GLY A 116 -21.37 5.84 -5.54
N ILE A 117 -20.93 4.59 -5.37
CA ILE A 117 -20.06 4.17 -4.26
C ILE A 117 -18.74 4.94 -4.29
N VAL A 118 -18.10 5.06 -5.46
CA VAL A 118 -16.84 5.79 -5.62
C VAL A 118 -17.02 7.28 -5.29
N ILE A 119 -18.09 7.90 -5.80
CA ILE A 119 -18.42 9.30 -5.51
C ILE A 119 -18.63 9.51 -4.00
N GLY A 120 -19.33 8.60 -3.33
CA GLY A 120 -19.57 8.64 -1.88
C GLY A 120 -18.30 8.44 -1.04
N LEU A 121 -17.32 7.70 -1.54
CA LEU A 121 -16.07 7.41 -0.84
C LEU A 121 -15.12 8.63 -0.79
N ILE A 122 -15.17 9.53 -1.79
CA ILE A 122 -14.34 10.74 -1.86
C ILE A 122 -14.42 11.59 -0.57
N PRO A 123 -15.60 12.07 -0.12
CA PRO A 123 -15.69 12.86 1.11
C PRO A 123 -15.25 12.09 2.34
N ILE A 124 -15.58 10.79 2.43
CA ILE A 124 -15.23 9.96 3.59
C ILE A 124 -13.72 9.92 3.77
N VAL A 125 -12.96 9.64 2.70
CA VAL A 125 -11.50 9.57 2.77
C VAL A 125 -10.87 10.94 2.99
N ALA A 126 -11.40 11.99 2.36
CA ALA A 126 -10.88 13.35 2.50
C ALA A 126 -10.98 13.86 3.96
N PHE A 127 -12.12 13.67 4.62
CA PHE A 127 -12.28 14.07 6.03
C PHE A 127 -11.53 13.16 6.99
N THR A 128 -11.47 11.85 6.70
CA THR A 128 -10.66 10.90 7.48
C THR A 128 -9.18 11.29 7.47
N SER A 129 -8.70 11.80 6.34
CA SER A 129 -7.32 12.24 6.13
C SER A 129 -6.90 13.38 7.06
N ILE A 130 -7.81 14.32 7.38
CA ILE A 130 -7.54 15.39 8.34
C ILE A 130 -7.32 14.83 9.75
N ALA A 131 -8.21 13.94 10.20
CA ALA A 131 -8.12 13.34 11.53
C ALA A 131 -6.86 12.47 11.67
N ARG A 132 -6.53 11.69 10.62
CA ARG A 132 -5.26 10.94 10.54
C ARG A 132 -4.06 11.86 10.64
N GLY A 133 -4.02 12.94 9.84
CA GLY A 133 -2.94 13.93 9.89
C GLY A 133 -2.76 14.56 11.26
N TYR A 134 -3.87 14.86 11.95
CA TYR A 134 -3.84 15.35 13.32
C TYR A 134 -3.17 14.36 14.28
N PHE A 135 -3.66 13.12 14.33
CA PHE A 135 -3.11 12.10 15.23
C PHE A 135 -1.69 11.69 14.90
N MET A 136 -1.32 11.74 13.61
CA MET A 136 0.05 11.55 13.16
C MET A 136 0.97 12.67 13.66
N GLY A 137 0.53 13.94 13.56
CA GLY A 137 1.28 15.10 14.06
C GLY A 137 1.45 15.13 15.58
N VAL A 138 0.41 14.80 16.35
CA VAL A 138 0.50 14.72 17.83
C VAL A 138 1.10 13.40 18.34
N GLN A 139 1.66 12.57 17.46
CA GLN A 139 2.29 11.28 17.78
C GLN A 139 1.36 10.27 18.50
N LYS A 140 0.04 10.35 18.27
CA LYS A 140 -0.96 9.40 18.81
C LYS A 140 -1.32 8.31 17.80
N MET A 141 -0.31 7.61 17.29
CA MET A 141 -0.44 6.57 16.25
C MET A 141 -1.36 5.40 16.68
N GLY A 142 -1.47 5.12 17.98
CA GLY A 142 -2.35 4.07 18.49
C GLY A 142 -3.82 4.25 18.08
N LYS A 143 -4.30 5.49 17.96
CA LYS A 143 -5.68 5.75 17.47
C LYS A 143 -5.86 5.37 16.01
N ILE A 144 -4.84 5.59 15.17
CA ILE A 144 -4.86 5.21 13.76
C ILE A 144 -4.83 3.69 13.64
N ALA A 145 -3.99 3.02 14.43
CA ALA A 145 -3.91 1.55 14.47
C ALA A 145 -5.25 0.91 14.86
N ILE A 146 -5.90 1.39 15.93
CA ILE A 146 -7.23 0.92 16.35
C ILE A 146 -8.25 1.13 15.23
N ALA A 147 -8.24 2.28 14.57
CA ALA A 147 -9.15 2.55 13.46
C ALA A 147 -8.98 1.56 12.30
N ASN A 148 -7.74 1.21 11.94
CA ASN A 148 -7.47 0.24 10.87
C ASN A 148 -7.88 -1.19 11.26
N VAL A 149 -7.64 -1.60 12.51
CA VAL A 149 -8.12 -2.90 13.02
C VAL A 149 -9.64 -2.94 13.03
N LEU A 150 -10.29 -1.89 13.51
CA LEU A 150 -11.75 -1.75 13.50
C LEU A 150 -12.30 -1.83 12.08
N LYS A 151 -11.66 -1.18 11.10
CA LYS A 151 -12.00 -1.25 9.68
C LYS A 151 -12.07 -2.70 9.21
N LYS A 152 -11.00 -3.48 9.45
CA LYS A 152 -10.90 -4.87 8.99
C LYS A 152 -11.87 -5.80 9.72
N ILE A 153 -12.07 -5.62 11.03
CA ILE A 153 -13.06 -6.39 11.80
C ILE A 153 -14.47 -6.14 11.25
N ILE A 154 -14.83 -4.89 10.98
CA ILE A 154 -16.18 -4.59 10.48
C ILE A 154 -16.35 -5.06 9.05
N GLN A 155 -15.33 -4.90 8.21
CA GLN A 155 -15.31 -5.48 6.87
C GLN A 155 -15.57 -6.98 6.93
N LEU A 156 -14.88 -7.69 7.82
CA LEU A 156 -15.06 -9.13 8.04
C LEU A 156 -16.50 -9.48 8.47
N LEU A 157 -17.01 -8.80 9.50
CA LEU A 157 -18.36 -9.03 10.02
C LEU A 157 -19.44 -8.75 8.98
N CYS A 158 -19.33 -7.64 8.25
CA CYS A 158 -20.29 -7.28 7.23
C CYS A 158 -20.29 -8.28 6.07
N LEU A 159 -19.10 -8.67 5.55
CA LEU A 159 -19.01 -9.69 4.49
C LEU A 159 -19.65 -11.00 4.96
N PHE A 160 -19.33 -11.46 6.16
CA PHE A 160 -19.90 -12.67 6.73
C PHE A 160 -21.44 -12.60 6.82
N ILE A 161 -21.99 -11.50 7.32
CA ILE A 161 -23.45 -11.33 7.46
C ILE A 161 -24.14 -11.27 6.08
N PHE A 162 -23.62 -10.48 5.14
CA PHE A 162 -24.24 -10.33 3.83
C PHE A 162 -24.26 -11.65 3.05
N PHE A 163 -23.13 -12.34 2.98
CA PHE A 163 -22.99 -13.56 2.17
C PHE A 163 -23.59 -14.81 2.83
N GLN A 164 -23.70 -14.87 4.16
CA GLN A 164 -24.38 -15.99 4.82
C GLN A 164 -25.90 -15.92 4.69
N TRP A 165 -26.50 -14.73 4.65
CA TRP A 165 -27.95 -14.57 4.67
C TRP A 165 -28.58 -14.49 3.28
N TYR A 166 -27.80 -14.13 2.25
CA TYR A 166 -28.30 -13.95 0.90
C TYR A 166 -27.30 -14.46 -0.12
N SER A 167 -27.79 -15.27 -1.07
CA SER A 167 -27.05 -15.57 -2.29
C SER A 167 -27.32 -14.47 -3.31
N PHE A 168 -26.26 -13.80 -3.76
CA PHE A 168 -26.35 -12.71 -4.73
C PHE A 168 -25.90 -13.18 -6.11
N GLU A 169 -26.46 -12.58 -7.15
CA GLU A 169 -25.85 -12.62 -8.48
C GLU A 169 -24.47 -11.94 -8.45
N LEU A 170 -23.57 -12.35 -9.34
CA LEU A 170 -22.15 -11.98 -9.30
C LEU A 170 -21.93 -10.45 -9.30
N ASP A 171 -22.66 -9.72 -10.15
CA ASP A 171 -22.57 -8.26 -10.21
C ASP A 171 -22.97 -7.57 -8.91
N MET A 172 -24.00 -8.12 -8.23
CA MET A 172 -24.47 -7.64 -6.93
C MET A 172 -23.50 -8.03 -5.82
N ALA A 173 -22.89 -9.22 -5.89
CA ALA A 173 -21.86 -9.65 -4.95
C ALA A 173 -20.63 -8.72 -4.97
N VAL A 174 -20.15 -8.35 -6.17
CA VAL A 174 -19.04 -7.39 -6.33
C VAL A 174 -19.44 -6.00 -5.81
N LEU A 175 -20.65 -5.54 -6.11
CA LEU A 175 -21.19 -4.27 -5.58
C LEU A 175 -21.20 -4.26 -4.05
N ILE A 176 -21.71 -5.33 -3.41
CA ILE A 176 -21.80 -5.45 -1.96
C ILE A 176 -20.39 -5.48 -1.34
N SER A 177 -19.45 -6.21 -1.94
CA SER A 177 -18.06 -6.22 -1.49
C SER A 177 -17.42 -4.82 -1.47
N LEU A 178 -17.70 -4.00 -2.49
CA LEU A 178 -17.27 -2.60 -2.55
C LEU A 178 -18.05 -1.71 -1.57
N PHE A 179 -19.35 -1.97 -1.38
CA PHE A 179 -20.16 -1.24 -0.41
C PHE A 179 -19.67 -1.47 1.02
N VAL A 180 -19.34 -2.71 1.39
CA VAL A 180 -18.77 -3.05 2.69
C VAL A 180 -17.43 -2.33 2.92
N LEU A 181 -16.60 -2.17 1.88
CA LEU A 181 -15.38 -1.36 1.95
C LEU A 181 -15.69 0.08 2.39
N VAL A 182 -16.70 0.71 1.76
CA VAL A 182 -17.12 2.09 2.08
C VAL A 182 -17.70 2.18 3.49
N VAL A 183 -18.58 1.27 3.88
CA VAL A 183 -19.14 1.22 5.25
C VAL A 183 -18.02 1.15 6.29
N SER A 184 -17.00 0.33 6.03
CA SER A 184 -15.83 0.20 6.91
C SER A 184 -15.05 1.52 7.01
N ASP A 185 -14.90 2.27 5.92
CA ASP A 185 -14.29 3.61 5.93
C ASP A 185 -15.15 4.68 6.63
N VAL A 186 -16.48 4.59 6.55
CA VAL A 186 -17.39 5.46 7.33
C VAL A 186 -17.15 5.27 8.83
N ILE A 187 -16.98 4.02 9.28
CA ILE A 187 -16.81 3.74 10.71
C ILE A 187 -15.43 4.22 11.19
N VAL A 188 -14.40 4.11 10.35
CA VAL A 188 -13.09 4.74 10.59
C VAL A 188 -13.23 6.25 10.74
N LEU A 189 -13.99 6.91 9.85
CA LEU A 189 -14.23 8.35 9.91
C LEU A 189 -14.91 8.71 11.24
N VAL A 190 -16.00 8.03 11.59
CA VAL A 190 -16.76 8.28 12.84
C VAL A 190 -15.88 8.07 14.07
N TYR A 191 -15.11 6.98 14.12
CA TYR A 191 -14.20 6.70 15.22
C TYR A 191 -13.11 7.78 15.35
N LEU A 192 -12.39 8.11 14.28
CA LEU A 192 -11.31 9.10 14.35
C LEU A 192 -11.86 10.50 14.63
N TYR A 193 -13.02 10.85 14.07
CA TYR A 193 -13.64 12.15 14.31
C TYR A 193 -14.17 12.29 15.74
N SER A 194 -14.78 11.24 16.31
CA SER A 194 -15.19 11.25 17.73
C SER A 194 -13.97 11.41 18.66
N GLN A 195 -12.89 10.67 18.38
CA GLN A 195 -11.63 10.80 19.09
C GLN A 195 -10.99 12.19 18.95
N PHE A 196 -11.20 12.84 17.81
CA PHE A 196 -10.73 14.19 17.53
C PHE A 196 -11.51 15.22 18.37
N ILE A 197 -12.85 15.12 18.42
CA ILE A 197 -13.71 15.98 19.25
C ILE A 197 -13.33 15.84 20.73
N LEU A 198 -13.15 14.60 21.22
CA LEU A 198 -12.76 14.35 22.60
C LEU A 198 -11.39 14.97 22.94
N ALA A 199 -10.41 14.82 22.04
CA ALA A 199 -9.10 15.44 22.20
C ALA A 199 -9.19 16.97 22.23
N ARG A 200 -10.10 17.56 21.46
CA ARG A 200 -10.32 19.01 21.43
C ARG A 200 -10.94 19.52 22.73
N ARG A 201 -11.93 18.80 23.29
CA ARG A 201 -12.59 19.16 24.55
C ARG A 201 -11.62 19.14 25.74
N ALA A 202 -10.67 18.22 25.76
CA ALA A 202 -9.66 18.12 26.81
C ALA A 202 -8.64 19.28 26.82
N VAL A 203 -8.50 20.02 25.71
CA VAL A 203 -7.49 21.09 25.51
C VAL A 203 -8.13 22.49 25.55
N SER A 204 -9.43 22.60 25.86
CA SER A 204 -10.28 23.80 25.76
C SER A 204 -9.91 25.01 26.66
N VAL A 205 -8.71 25.07 27.23
CA VAL A 205 -8.30 26.11 28.20
C VAL A 205 -7.19 27.04 27.65
N GLN A 206 -6.68 26.82 26.44
CA GLN A 206 -5.62 27.67 25.88
C GLN A 206 -6.16 28.74 24.91
N GLN A 207 -5.68 29.99 25.08
CA GLN A 207 -5.93 31.09 24.14
C GLN A 207 -5.51 30.69 22.71
N HIS A 208 -6.48 30.64 21.80
CA HIS A 208 -6.25 30.31 20.40
C HIS A 208 -5.68 31.51 19.65
N ILE A 209 -4.60 31.29 18.90
CA ILE A 209 -4.02 32.33 18.03
C ILE A 209 -4.61 32.14 16.63
N HIS A 210 -5.19 33.21 16.09
CA HIS A 210 -5.78 33.17 14.75
C HIS A 210 -4.71 33.23 13.68
N LEU A 211 -4.69 32.25 12.78
CA LEU A 211 -3.84 32.25 11.60
C LEU A 211 -4.59 32.81 10.40
N ARG A 212 -3.87 33.55 9.56
CA ARG A 212 -4.39 33.98 8.26
C ARG A 212 -4.51 32.76 7.34
N GLY A 213 -5.70 32.55 6.77
CA GLY A 213 -5.97 31.36 5.95
C GLY A 213 -5.07 31.22 4.71
N LYS A 214 -4.54 32.33 4.17
CA LYS A 214 -3.55 32.31 3.09
C LYS A 214 -2.24 31.63 3.50
N ASP A 215 -1.77 31.90 4.71
CA ASP A 215 -0.49 31.35 5.22
C ASP A 215 -0.62 29.87 5.54
N VAL A 216 -1.77 29.47 6.12
CA VAL A 216 -2.09 28.06 6.34
C VAL A 216 -2.15 27.31 5.01
N ARG A 217 -2.89 27.81 4.03
CA ARG A 217 -2.98 27.17 2.71
C ARG A 217 -1.62 27.06 2.02
N LYS A 218 -0.80 28.12 2.05
CA LYS A 218 0.54 28.09 1.46
C LYS A 218 1.42 27.02 2.10
N ARG A 219 1.42 26.94 3.43
CA ARG A 219 2.20 25.92 4.17
C ARG A 219 1.68 24.51 3.90
N LEU A 220 0.36 24.33 3.89
CA LEU A 220 -0.22 23.01 3.66
C LEU A 220 0.07 22.51 2.24
N LEU A 221 -0.18 23.35 1.23
CA LEU A 221 0.02 22.98 -0.18
C LEU A 221 1.50 22.79 -0.54
N ALA A 222 2.43 23.51 0.10
CA ALA A 222 3.87 23.34 -0.14
C ALA A 222 4.37 21.92 0.17
N VAL A 223 3.70 21.21 1.08
CA VAL A 223 4.01 19.82 1.42
C VAL A 223 3.10 18.86 0.64
N SER A 224 1.79 19.15 0.61
CA SER A 224 0.82 18.25 -0.01
C SER A 224 1.00 18.11 -1.52
N ILE A 225 1.35 19.16 -2.26
CA ILE A 225 1.47 19.06 -3.74
C ILE A 225 2.59 18.08 -4.13
N PRO A 226 3.84 18.22 -3.64
CA PRO A 226 4.91 17.27 -3.97
C PRO A 226 4.60 15.83 -3.53
N THR A 227 4.04 15.65 -2.33
CA THR A 227 3.72 14.31 -1.83
C THR A 227 2.55 13.67 -2.58
N THR A 228 1.58 14.47 -3.02
CA THR A 228 0.47 14.00 -3.86
C THR A 228 0.97 13.57 -5.23
N GLY A 229 1.88 14.34 -5.86
CA GLY A 229 2.47 13.95 -7.15
C GLY A 229 3.15 12.58 -7.10
N LEU A 230 3.93 12.32 -6.04
CA LEU A 230 4.56 11.03 -5.80
C LEU A 230 3.53 9.90 -5.64
N ARG A 231 2.48 10.12 -4.86
CA ARG A 231 1.45 9.10 -4.62
C ARG A 231 0.58 8.85 -5.86
N ILE A 232 0.29 9.88 -6.65
CA ILE A 232 -0.41 9.75 -7.93
C ILE A 232 0.40 8.86 -8.86
N PHE A 233 1.73 9.05 -8.95
CA PHE A 233 2.57 8.18 -9.78
C PHE A 233 2.38 6.69 -9.42
N HIS A 234 2.50 6.34 -8.13
CA HIS A 234 2.27 4.96 -7.69
C HIS A 234 0.84 4.47 -7.96
N ALA A 235 -0.16 5.32 -7.71
CA ALA A 235 -1.56 4.96 -7.96
C ALA A 235 -1.85 4.73 -9.44
N VAL A 236 -1.23 5.52 -10.34
CA VAL A 236 -1.36 5.35 -11.79
C VAL A 236 -0.72 4.04 -12.24
N VAL A 237 0.49 3.75 -11.77
CA VAL A 237 1.19 2.49 -12.08
C VAL A 237 0.34 1.28 -11.68
N ASN A 238 -0.18 1.27 -10.46
CA ASN A 238 -1.05 0.19 -9.97
C ASN A 238 -2.39 0.13 -10.72
N ALA A 239 -2.94 1.28 -11.14
CA ALA A 239 -4.18 1.32 -11.92
C ALA A 239 -4.00 0.79 -13.35
N ILE A 240 -2.82 0.94 -13.95
CA ILE A 240 -2.52 0.43 -15.29
C ILE A 240 -2.40 -1.10 -15.29
N GLU A 241 -1.83 -1.68 -14.23
CA GLU A 241 -1.51 -3.11 -14.14
C GLU A 241 -2.66 -4.06 -14.54
N PRO A 242 -3.88 -4.00 -13.96
CA PRO A 242 -4.97 -4.92 -14.34
C PRO A 242 -5.35 -4.80 -15.82
N PHE A 243 -5.37 -3.59 -16.38
CA PHE A 243 -5.70 -3.37 -17.79
C PHE A 243 -4.59 -3.86 -18.71
N LEU A 244 -3.34 -3.70 -18.30
CA LEU A 244 -2.18 -4.20 -19.04
C LEU A 244 -2.17 -5.73 -19.07
N VAL A 245 -2.42 -6.38 -17.93
CA VAL A 245 -2.52 -7.85 -17.85
C VAL A 245 -3.65 -8.35 -18.75
N LYS A 246 -4.86 -7.78 -18.61
CA LYS A 246 -6.00 -8.14 -19.47
C LYS A 246 -5.70 -7.91 -20.95
N GLY A 247 -5.13 -6.75 -21.29
CA GLY A 247 -4.79 -6.39 -22.67
C GLY A 247 -3.75 -7.31 -23.29
N ALA A 248 -2.73 -7.71 -22.53
CA ALA A 248 -1.73 -8.67 -22.97
C ALA A 248 -2.34 -10.06 -23.22
N LEU A 249 -3.16 -10.56 -22.30
CA LEU A 249 -3.81 -11.87 -22.45
C LEU A 249 -4.76 -11.89 -23.65
N LEU A 250 -5.54 -10.82 -23.86
CA LEU A 250 -6.40 -10.68 -25.05
C LEU A 250 -5.57 -10.71 -26.35
N ALA A 251 -4.42 -10.03 -26.36
CA ALA A 251 -3.51 -10.03 -27.51
C ALA A 251 -2.89 -11.41 -27.78
N ALA A 252 -2.72 -12.23 -26.74
CA ALA A 252 -2.31 -13.63 -26.85
C ALA A 252 -3.45 -14.60 -27.23
N GLY A 253 -4.65 -14.09 -27.53
CA GLY A 253 -5.81 -14.89 -27.93
C GLY A 253 -6.63 -15.46 -26.77
N VAL A 254 -6.37 -15.08 -25.52
CA VAL A 254 -7.15 -15.50 -24.35
C VAL A 254 -8.51 -14.78 -24.36
N ALA A 255 -9.59 -15.51 -24.06
CA ALA A 255 -10.92 -14.92 -23.97
C ALA A 255 -11.00 -13.85 -22.85
N GLY A 256 -11.80 -12.81 -23.07
CA GLY A 256 -11.87 -11.67 -22.15
C GLY A 256 -12.37 -12.01 -20.74
N THR A 257 -13.25 -13.00 -20.60
CA THR A 257 -13.70 -13.52 -19.30
C THR A 257 -12.55 -14.26 -18.60
N THR A 258 -11.90 -15.20 -19.29
CA THR A 258 -10.76 -15.96 -18.76
C THR A 258 -9.60 -15.05 -18.35
N ALA A 259 -9.32 -13.97 -19.10
CA ALA A 259 -8.28 -13.01 -18.73
C ALA A 259 -8.59 -12.30 -17.38
N ILE A 260 -9.86 -12.02 -17.11
CA ILE A 260 -10.32 -11.46 -15.82
C ILE A 260 -10.17 -12.50 -14.71
N ASP A 261 -10.59 -13.74 -14.97
CA ASP A 261 -10.51 -14.85 -14.02
C ASP A 261 -9.06 -15.10 -13.61
N GLN A 262 -8.16 -15.19 -14.58
CA GLN A 262 -6.73 -15.39 -14.35
C GLN A 262 -6.11 -14.26 -13.53
N TYR A 263 -6.48 -13.01 -13.79
CA TYR A 263 -6.03 -11.88 -12.97
C TYR A 263 -6.59 -11.95 -11.55
N GLY A 264 -7.84 -12.39 -11.37
CA GLY A 264 -8.45 -12.63 -10.06
C GLY A 264 -7.70 -13.68 -9.24
N MET A 265 -7.31 -14.78 -9.87
CA MET A 265 -6.50 -15.83 -9.24
C MET A 265 -5.09 -15.34 -8.89
N LEU A 266 -4.48 -14.56 -9.79
CA LEU A 266 -3.16 -13.97 -9.57
C LEU A 266 -3.18 -12.97 -8.39
N ALA A 267 -3.95 -11.89 -8.52
CA ALA A 267 -3.94 -10.78 -7.57
C ALA A 267 -4.70 -11.11 -6.29
N GLY A 268 -5.81 -11.85 -6.41
CA GLY A 268 -6.73 -12.13 -5.33
C GLY A 268 -6.40 -13.37 -4.51
N VAL A 269 -5.61 -14.31 -5.02
CA VAL A 269 -5.25 -15.54 -4.29
C VAL A 269 -3.74 -15.67 -4.16
N ALA A 270 -3.02 -15.81 -5.29
CA ALA A 270 -1.59 -16.09 -5.28
C ALA A 270 -0.78 -14.98 -4.59
N VAL A 271 -1.02 -13.71 -4.95
CA VAL A 271 -0.34 -12.56 -4.34
C VAL A 271 -0.67 -12.40 -2.85
N THR A 272 -1.91 -12.68 -2.44
CA THR A 272 -2.30 -12.62 -1.02
C THR A 272 -1.57 -13.65 -0.18
N ILE A 273 -1.52 -14.91 -0.63
CA ILE A 273 -0.80 -15.97 0.07
C ILE A 273 0.70 -15.65 0.09
N GLY A 274 1.27 -15.33 -1.08
CA GLY A 274 2.70 -15.11 -1.23
C GLY A 274 3.24 -13.89 -0.49
N SER A 275 2.42 -12.86 -0.30
CA SER A 275 2.80 -11.64 0.43
C SER A 275 2.58 -11.74 1.94
N PHE A 276 1.86 -12.74 2.44
CA PHE A 276 1.56 -12.91 3.87
C PHE A 276 2.80 -12.82 4.76
N PRO A 277 3.97 -13.42 4.46
CA PRO A 277 5.16 -13.31 5.32
C PRO A 277 5.79 -11.91 5.39
N ALA A 278 5.32 -10.93 4.59
CA ALA A 278 5.87 -9.59 4.53
C ALA A 278 5.68 -8.78 5.83
N PHE A 279 4.81 -9.21 6.76
CA PHE A 279 4.64 -8.52 8.06
C PHE A 279 5.97 -8.41 8.85
N ILE A 280 6.89 -9.36 8.69
CA ILE A 280 8.24 -9.32 9.29
C ILE A 280 9.12 -8.29 8.57
N ALA A 281 9.07 -8.25 7.24
CA ALA A 281 9.79 -7.28 6.41
C ALA A 281 9.35 -5.84 6.73
N HIS A 282 8.05 -5.64 6.91
CA HIS A 282 7.48 -4.36 7.32
C HIS A 282 7.98 -3.93 8.71
N SER A 283 8.04 -4.87 9.65
CA SER A 283 8.55 -4.61 11.01
C SER A 283 10.04 -4.27 11.00
N LEU A 284 10.83 -4.94 10.15
CA LEU A 284 12.22 -4.56 9.88
C LEU A 284 12.30 -3.13 9.33
N MET A 285 11.50 -2.79 8.32
CA MET A 285 11.48 -1.45 7.72
C MET A 285 11.23 -0.37 8.77
N VAL A 286 10.22 -0.53 9.63
CA VAL A 286 9.86 0.45 10.68
C VAL A 286 11.00 0.67 11.67
N VAL A 287 11.70 -0.39 12.09
CA VAL A 287 12.82 -0.28 13.03
C VAL A 287 14.08 0.25 12.33
N MET A 288 14.30 -0.12 11.07
CA MET A 288 15.51 0.22 10.35
C MET A 288 15.59 1.69 9.97
N ILE A 289 14.51 2.33 9.50
CA ILE A 289 14.54 3.75 9.08
C ILE A 289 15.18 4.66 10.15
N PRO A 290 14.64 4.75 11.39
CA PRO A 290 15.20 5.63 12.41
C PRO A 290 16.59 5.19 12.86
N SER A 291 16.80 3.88 12.97
CA SER A 291 18.07 3.31 13.40
C SER A 291 19.20 3.68 12.42
N ILE A 292 19.00 3.39 11.13
CA ILE A 292 19.96 3.70 10.06
C ILE A 292 20.17 5.21 9.96
N SER A 293 19.11 6.03 10.05
CA SER A 293 19.20 7.49 10.00
C SER A 293 20.05 8.08 11.12
N GLU A 294 19.90 7.57 12.35
CA GLU A 294 20.73 7.97 13.49
C GLU A 294 22.21 7.58 13.26
N ALA A 295 22.50 6.33 12.91
CA ALA A 295 23.88 5.89 12.71
C ALA A 295 24.56 6.56 11.51
N TYR A 296 23.82 6.80 10.43
CA TYR A 296 24.34 7.44 9.22
C TYR A 296 24.62 8.93 9.45
N SER A 297 23.75 9.65 10.17
CA SER A 297 24.00 11.06 10.52
C SER A 297 25.21 11.25 11.45
N LEU A 298 25.48 10.25 12.30
CA LEU A 298 26.69 10.18 13.13
C LEU A 298 27.92 9.60 12.41
N SER A 299 27.85 9.37 11.09
CA SER A 299 28.92 8.77 10.28
C SER A 299 29.41 7.39 10.77
N GLN A 300 28.56 6.64 11.48
CA GLN A 300 28.84 5.31 12.02
C GLN A 300 28.52 4.21 10.99
N TYR A 301 29.24 4.21 9.87
CA TYR A 301 28.96 3.31 8.73
C TYR A 301 29.08 1.82 9.07
N ASP A 302 29.96 1.44 10.00
CA ASP A 302 30.06 0.05 10.47
C ASP A 302 28.77 -0.45 11.12
N ILE A 303 28.07 0.43 11.84
CA ILE A 303 26.79 0.12 12.47
C ILE A 303 25.70 -0.01 11.40
N VAL A 304 25.71 0.86 10.39
CA VAL A 304 24.81 0.78 9.24
C VAL A 304 25.00 -0.56 8.51
N LEU A 305 26.25 -0.92 8.21
CA LEU A 305 26.59 -2.20 7.57
C LEU A 305 26.20 -3.40 8.42
N LYS A 306 26.43 -3.35 9.74
CA LYS A 306 26.03 -4.41 10.67
C LYS A 306 24.51 -4.60 10.67
N ARG A 307 23.73 -3.52 10.69
CA ARG A 307 22.26 -3.58 10.65
C ARG A 307 21.73 -4.07 9.32
N LEU A 308 22.34 -3.65 8.21
CA LEU A 308 22.04 -4.17 6.88
C LEU A 308 22.25 -5.69 6.82
N LYS A 309 23.43 -6.17 7.24
CA LYS A 309 23.75 -7.61 7.30
C LYS A 309 22.75 -8.36 8.18
N GLN A 310 22.47 -7.84 9.37
CA GLN A 310 21.48 -8.44 10.28
C GLN A 310 20.11 -8.54 9.63
N SER A 311 19.65 -7.50 8.94
CA SER A 311 18.38 -7.54 8.23
C SER A 311 18.37 -8.59 7.12
N ILE A 312 19.43 -8.67 6.30
CA ILE A 312 19.54 -9.67 5.23
C ILE A 312 19.50 -11.09 5.82
N PHE A 313 20.24 -11.35 6.90
CA PHE A 313 20.23 -12.67 7.56
C PHE A 313 18.87 -13.01 8.17
N ILE A 314 18.20 -12.05 8.81
CA ILE A 314 16.84 -12.27 9.33
C ILE A 314 15.89 -12.57 8.17
N THR A 315 15.92 -11.78 7.10
CA THR A 315 15.08 -11.98 5.91
C THR A 315 15.33 -13.32 5.23
N LEU A 316 16.58 -13.76 5.09
CA LEU A 316 16.89 -15.12 4.61
C LEU A 316 16.33 -16.19 5.55
N GLY A 317 16.50 -15.98 6.86
CA GLY A 317 16.13 -16.95 7.90
C GLY A 317 14.65 -17.27 7.97
N TYR A 318 13.75 -16.32 7.71
CA TYR A 318 12.31 -16.60 7.61
C TYR A 318 11.81 -16.68 6.17
N GLY A 319 12.39 -15.90 5.25
CA GLY A 319 11.89 -15.75 3.89
C GLY A 319 12.08 -16.99 3.04
N ILE A 320 13.23 -17.66 3.13
CA ILE A 320 13.45 -18.92 2.40
C ILE A 320 12.49 -20.01 2.90
N PRO A 321 12.39 -20.30 4.22
CA PRO A 321 11.41 -21.27 4.70
C PRO A 321 9.97 -20.91 4.35
N ALA A 322 9.59 -19.64 4.43
CA ALA A 322 8.23 -19.21 4.11
C ALA A 322 7.90 -19.44 2.63
N VAL A 323 8.77 -19.02 1.70
CA VAL A 323 8.58 -19.24 0.26
C VAL A 323 8.60 -20.73 -0.09
N TRP A 324 9.48 -21.50 0.56
CA TRP A 324 9.51 -22.95 0.37
C TRP A 324 8.22 -23.63 0.85
N ILE A 325 7.68 -23.25 2.01
CA ILE A 325 6.38 -23.74 2.50
C ILE A 325 5.27 -23.37 1.51
N MET A 326 5.23 -22.11 1.05
CA MET A 326 4.21 -21.68 0.09
C MET A 326 4.30 -22.43 -1.24
N PHE A 327 5.50 -22.75 -1.70
CA PHE A 327 5.71 -23.52 -2.93
C PHE A 327 5.26 -24.99 -2.77
N GLN A 328 5.65 -25.63 -1.65
CA GLN A 328 5.36 -27.03 -1.39
C GLN A 328 3.89 -27.28 -1.01
N PHE A 329 3.28 -26.35 -0.30
CA PHE A 329 1.89 -26.40 0.16
C PHE A 329 0.99 -25.46 -0.67
N ALA A 330 1.38 -25.17 -1.91
CA ALA A 330 0.63 -24.25 -2.77
C ALA A 330 -0.84 -24.70 -2.93
N GLU A 331 -1.07 -25.97 -3.21
CA GLU A 331 -2.42 -26.55 -3.37
C GLU A 331 -3.31 -26.39 -2.13
N PRO A 332 -2.94 -26.89 -0.93
CA PRO A 332 -3.80 -26.73 0.24
C PRO A 332 -3.97 -25.26 0.65
N LEU A 333 -2.98 -24.39 0.39
CA LEU A 333 -3.09 -22.96 0.68
C LEU A 333 -4.06 -22.25 -0.26
N THR A 334 -4.02 -22.51 -1.56
CA THR A 334 -4.95 -21.89 -2.51
C THR A 334 -6.37 -22.43 -2.35
N HIS A 335 -6.52 -23.71 -1.98
CA HIS A 335 -7.83 -24.31 -1.66
C HIS A 335 -8.50 -23.68 -0.42
N LEU A 336 -7.76 -22.96 0.43
CA LEU A 336 -8.39 -22.13 1.47
C LEU A 336 -9.24 -21.01 0.87
N PHE A 337 -8.92 -20.52 -0.33
CA PHE A 337 -9.68 -19.47 -1.02
C PHE A 337 -10.77 -20.11 -1.88
N PHE A 338 -10.41 -20.96 -2.83
CA PHE A 338 -11.32 -21.83 -3.57
C PHE A 338 -10.50 -22.84 -4.38
N HIS A 339 -11.14 -23.86 -4.93
CA HIS A 339 -10.45 -24.89 -5.69
C HIS A 339 -10.11 -24.37 -7.10
N SER A 340 -8.84 -24.02 -7.33
CA SER A 340 -8.32 -23.65 -8.64
C SER A 340 -6.86 -24.12 -8.81
N PRO A 341 -6.58 -24.98 -9.82
CA PRO A 341 -5.22 -25.36 -10.21
C PRO A 341 -4.37 -24.18 -10.71
N GLU A 342 -4.97 -23.17 -11.34
CA GLU A 342 -4.27 -22.01 -11.88
C GLU A 342 -3.72 -21.14 -10.75
N ALA A 343 -4.50 -20.90 -9.69
CA ALA A 343 -4.03 -20.16 -8.52
C ALA A 343 -2.80 -20.84 -7.86
N GLN A 344 -2.81 -22.18 -7.79
CA GLN A 344 -1.67 -22.96 -7.32
C GLN A 344 -0.44 -22.74 -8.21
N TYR A 345 -0.62 -22.86 -9.52
CA TYR A 345 0.46 -22.67 -10.49
C TYR A 345 1.07 -21.26 -10.39
N TYR A 346 0.25 -20.21 -10.26
CA TYR A 346 0.71 -18.83 -10.13
C TYR A 346 1.49 -18.62 -8.84
N LEU A 347 1.01 -19.15 -7.71
CA LEU A 347 1.68 -19.08 -6.42
C LEU A 347 3.08 -19.74 -6.49
N GLN A 348 3.19 -20.89 -7.16
CA GLN A 348 4.47 -21.58 -7.34
C GLN A 348 5.45 -20.79 -8.22
N LEU A 349 4.99 -20.23 -9.34
CA LEU A 349 5.86 -19.50 -10.26
C LEU A 349 6.32 -18.12 -9.76
N LEU A 350 5.55 -17.51 -8.85
CA LEU A 350 5.88 -16.23 -8.22
C LEU A 350 6.85 -16.36 -7.03
N TRP A 351 7.38 -17.56 -6.75
CA TRP A 351 8.37 -17.74 -5.68
C TRP A 351 9.54 -16.73 -5.72
N PRO A 352 10.10 -16.33 -6.90
CA PRO A 352 11.14 -15.31 -6.94
C PRO A 352 10.58 -13.96 -6.51
N TYR A 353 9.46 -13.54 -7.09
CA TYR A 353 8.77 -12.31 -6.73
C TYR A 353 8.57 -12.22 -5.21
N PHE A 354 8.01 -13.26 -4.58
CA PHE A 354 7.77 -13.24 -3.13
C PHE A 354 9.08 -13.18 -2.34
N LEU A 355 10.08 -13.99 -2.67
CA LEU A 355 11.36 -13.98 -1.96
C LEU A 355 12.03 -12.60 -2.01
N PHE A 356 12.14 -12.02 -3.21
CA PHE A 356 12.78 -10.73 -3.43
C PHE A 356 11.96 -9.57 -2.83
N HIS A 357 10.63 -9.66 -2.84
CA HIS A 357 9.75 -8.70 -2.19
C HIS A 357 10.06 -8.54 -0.69
N LEU A 358 10.37 -9.65 0.01
CA LEU A 358 10.75 -9.62 1.43
C LEU A 358 12.07 -8.84 1.67
N PHE A 359 12.97 -8.76 0.69
CA PHE A 359 14.20 -7.97 0.78
C PHE A 359 13.98 -6.50 0.42
N VAL A 360 13.05 -6.19 -0.47
CA VAL A 360 12.81 -4.79 -0.92
C VAL A 360 12.50 -3.89 0.26
N MET A 361 11.60 -4.27 1.18
CA MET A 361 11.21 -3.42 2.31
C MET A 361 12.39 -2.99 3.21
N PRO A 362 13.23 -3.90 3.76
CA PRO A 362 14.37 -3.49 4.57
C PRO A 362 15.48 -2.77 3.78
N LEU A 363 15.69 -3.09 2.50
CA LEU A 363 16.66 -2.38 1.67
C LEU A 363 16.18 -0.95 1.37
N GLN A 364 14.90 -0.77 1.06
CA GLN A 364 14.28 0.53 0.91
C GLN A 364 14.37 1.34 2.22
N ALA A 365 14.15 0.70 3.37
CA ALA A 365 14.34 1.31 4.69
C ALA A 365 15.76 1.84 4.89
N CYS A 366 16.77 1.07 4.45
CA CYS A 366 18.17 1.44 4.52
C CYS A 366 18.46 2.68 3.65
N LEU A 367 18.01 2.69 2.38
CA LEU A 367 18.17 3.84 1.49
C LEU A 367 17.51 5.10 2.05
N ILE A 368 16.25 4.99 2.48
CA ILE A 368 15.51 6.11 3.08
C ILE A 368 16.23 6.60 4.35
N GLY A 369 16.67 5.68 5.21
CA GLY A 369 17.41 6.01 6.43
C GLY A 369 18.72 6.75 6.14
N MET A 370 19.43 6.40 5.07
CA MET A 370 20.65 7.08 4.62
C MET A 370 20.39 8.39 3.85
N GLY A 371 19.13 8.73 3.57
CA GLY A 371 18.76 9.95 2.84
C GLY A 371 18.61 9.79 1.32
N PHE A 372 18.79 8.58 0.77
CA PHE A 372 18.68 8.27 -0.66
C PHE A 372 17.23 8.01 -1.11
N VAL A 373 16.31 8.93 -0.74
CA VAL A 373 14.88 8.81 -1.03
C VAL A 373 14.59 8.95 -2.53
N LYS A 374 15.34 9.82 -3.22
CA LYS A 374 15.16 10.07 -4.66
C LYS A 374 15.55 8.84 -5.49
N GLU A 375 16.65 8.19 -5.10
CA GLU A 375 17.17 6.98 -5.70
C GLU A 375 16.19 5.83 -5.50
N ALA A 376 15.69 5.65 -4.27
CA ALA A 376 14.65 4.67 -3.99
C ALA A 376 13.39 4.88 -4.86
N PHE A 377 12.99 6.13 -5.08
CA PHE A 377 11.90 6.46 -6.00
C PHE A 377 12.24 6.08 -7.45
N TYR A 378 13.39 6.51 -7.98
CA TYR A 378 13.79 6.16 -9.34
C TYR A 378 13.91 4.66 -9.56
N HIS A 379 14.38 3.89 -8.58
CA HIS A 379 14.42 2.43 -8.69
C HIS A 379 13.02 1.84 -8.87
N ASN A 380 12.03 2.35 -8.13
CA ASN A 380 10.64 1.95 -8.30
C ASN A 380 10.13 2.30 -9.72
N VAL A 381 10.41 3.50 -10.21
CA VAL A 381 10.02 3.93 -11.57
C VAL A 381 10.61 2.98 -12.63
N TRP A 382 11.92 2.75 -12.60
CA TRP A 382 12.61 1.90 -13.58
C TRP A 382 12.15 0.45 -13.49
N SER A 383 12.01 -0.07 -12.27
CA SER A 383 11.53 -1.43 -12.06
C SER A 383 10.13 -1.65 -12.61
N HIS A 384 9.18 -0.75 -12.33
CA HIS A 384 7.81 -0.90 -12.82
C HIS A 384 7.73 -0.71 -14.34
N LEU A 385 8.52 0.21 -14.92
CA LEU A 385 8.58 0.39 -16.35
C LEU A 385 9.06 -0.89 -17.06
N VAL A 386 10.14 -1.50 -16.56
CA VAL A 386 10.66 -2.77 -17.10
C VAL A 386 9.66 -3.89 -16.88
N ALA A 387 9.09 -4.02 -15.68
CA ALA A 387 8.12 -5.05 -15.34
C ALA A 387 6.89 -5.00 -16.26
N LEU A 388 6.23 -3.84 -16.35
CA LEU A 388 5.04 -3.66 -17.19
C LEU A 388 5.34 -3.87 -18.68
N SER A 389 6.52 -3.44 -19.16
CA SER A 389 6.94 -3.68 -20.55
C SER A 389 7.12 -5.17 -20.82
N MET A 390 7.81 -5.89 -19.93
CA MET A 390 8.01 -7.33 -20.06
C MET A 390 6.71 -8.11 -19.90
N MET A 391 5.85 -7.73 -18.96
CA MET A 391 4.52 -8.30 -18.79
C MET A 391 3.73 -8.19 -20.09
N TYR A 392 3.69 -7.00 -20.71
CA TYR A 392 2.96 -6.84 -21.96
C TYR A 392 3.57 -7.64 -23.11
N VAL A 393 4.89 -7.53 -23.34
CA VAL A 393 5.56 -8.20 -24.46
C VAL A 393 5.48 -9.72 -24.34
N LEU A 394 5.84 -10.29 -23.18
CA LEU A 394 5.83 -11.73 -22.98
C LEU A 394 4.40 -12.26 -22.80
N GLY A 395 3.55 -11.51 -22.10
CA GLY A 395 2.16 -11.91 -21.85
C GLY A 395 1.28 -11.89 -23.10
N SER A 396 1.65 -11.12 -24.12
CA SER A 396 0.97 -11.09 -25.43
C SER A 396 1.39 -12.24 -26.35
N MET A 397 2.36 -13.06 -25.96
CA MET A 397 2.76 -14.22 -26.75
C MET A 397 1.82 -15.41 -26.45
N GLU A 398 1.26 -16.03 -27.50
CA GLU A 398 0.30 -17.15 -27.40
C GLU A 398 0.84 -18.33 -26.58
N ASN A 399 2.16 -18.55 -26.58
CA ASN A 399 2.83 -19.63 -25.86
C ASN A 399 3.13 -19.31 -24.39
N LEU A 400 3.13 -18.05 -23.98
CA LEU A 400 3.49 -17.63 -22.63
C LEU A 400 2.26 -17.15 -21.83
N GLN A 401 1.39 -16.31 -22.40
CA GLN A 401 0.18 -15.82 -21.72
C GLN A 401 0.48 -15.37 -20.26
N MET A 402 -0.21 -15.94 -19.25
CA MET A 402 0.01 -15.60 -17.84
C MET A 402 1.42 -15.92 -17.33
N LEU A 403 2.10 -16.94 -17.88
CA LEU A 403 3.50 -17.19 -17.56
C LEU A 403 4.37 -15.97 -17.96
N GLY A 404 4.09 -15.36 -19.10
CA GLY A 404 4.77 -14.14 -19.55
C GLY A 404 4.58 -12.96 -18.59
N ILE A 405 3.36 -12.80 -18.07
CA ILE A 405 3.04 -11.81 -17.02
C ILE A 405 3.87 -12.08 -15.76
N ILE A 406 3.88 -13.33 -15.27
CA ILE A 406 4.61 -13.73 -14.06
C ILE A 406 6.13 -13.53 -14.24
N LEU A 407 6.68 -13.83 -15.42
CA LEU A 407 8.08 -13.56 -15.74
C LEU A 407 8.41 -12.07 -15.68
N GLY A 408 7.52 -11.21 -16.17
CA GLY A 408 7.66 -9.76 -16.07
C GLY A 408 7.63 -9.27 -14.61
N MET A 409 6.71 -9.78 -13.79
CA MET A 409 6.64 -9.48 -12.35
C MET A 409 7.91 -9.92 -11.61
N ASN A 410 8.35 -11.17 -11.82
CA ASN A 410 9.57 -11.71 -11.25
C ASN A 410 10.79 -10.84 -11.62
N THR A 411 10.90 -10.46 -12.90
CA THR A 411 12.01 -9.64 -13.39
C THR A 411 12.01 -8.25 -12.75
N GLY A 412 10.84 -7.62 -12.66
CA GLY A 412 10.67 -6.34 -11.96
C GLY A 412 11.18 -6.41 -10.53
N MET A 413 10.71 -7.39 -9.75
CA MET A 413 11.07 -7.49 -8.33
C MET A 413 12.56 -7.79 -8.10
N ILE A 414 13.16 -8.64 -8.94
CA ILE A 414 14.61 -8.90 -8.92
C ILE A 414 15.39 -7.64 -9.25
N LEU A 415 14.97 -6.89 -10.28
CA LEU A 415 15.59 -5.62 -10.66
C LEU A 415 15.50 -4.60 -9.53
N LEU A 416 14.32 -4.41 -8.93
CA LEU A 416 14.12 -3.48 -7.81
C LEU A 416 15.06 -3.79 -6.63
N THR A 417 15.11 -5.07 -6.24
CA THR A 417 15.98 -5.53 -5.16
C THR A 417 17.45 -5.27 -5.48
N SER A 418 17.86 -5.58 -6.72
CA SER A 418 19.23 -5.39 -7.19
C SER A 418 19.62 -3.91 -7.22
N LEU A 419 18.74 -3.02 -7.70
CA LEU A 419 18.96 -1.57 -7.71
C LEU A 419 19.10 -1.01 -6.29
N HIS A 420 18.23 -1.44 -5.37
CA HIS A 420 18.36 -1.03 -3.97
C HIS A 420 19.68 -1.51 -3.37
N TYR A 421 19.99 -2.80 -3.51
CA TYR A 421 21.18 -3.41 -2.93
C TYR A 421 22.48 -2.79 -3.46
N THR A 422 22.60 -2.62 -4.78
CA THR A 422 23.80 -2.04 -5.40
C THR A 422 24.02 -0.59 -5.01
N THR A 423 22.95 0.20 -4.88
CA THR A 423 23.04 1.60 -4.42
C THR A 423 23.47 1.69 -2.97
N ILE A 424 22.99 0.80 -2.10
CA ILE A 424 23.45 0.72 -0.70
C ILE A 424 24.94 0.35 -0.66
N CYS A 425 25.38 -0.63 -1.44
CA CYS A 425 26.79 -1.02 -1.48
C CYS A 425 27.69 0.14 -1.95
N LYS A 426 27.27 0.86 -2.99
CA LYS A 426 27.97 2.06 -3.48
C LYS A 426 28.02 3.16 -2.42
N ALA A 427 26.90 3.45 -1.76
CA ALA A 427 26.80 4.47 -0.72
C ALA A 427 27.70 4.17 0.49
N LEU A 428 27.81 2.90 0.87
CA LEU A 428 28.67 2.44 1.97
C LEU A 428 30.10 2.13 1.53
N ARG A 429 30.42 2.25 0.23
CA ARG A 429 31.73 1.90 -0.37
C ARG A 429 32.21 0.49 -0.01
N VAL A 430 31.27 -0.45 0.08
CA VAL A 430 31.55 -1.87 0.32
C VAL A 430 31.42 -2.66 -0.98
N SER A 431 32.11 -3.80 -1.06
CA SER A 431 31.93 -4.73 -2.17
C SER A 431 30.49 -5.27 -2.21
N VAL A 432 30.11 -5.87 -3.34
CA VAL A 432 28.82 -6.58 -3.48
C VAL A 432 28.69 -7.73 -2.46
N PHE A 433 29.81 -8.23 -1.92
CA PHE A 433 29.83 -9.25 -0.86
C PHE A 433 29.81 -8.65 0.56
N LEU A 434 29.56 -7.34 0.68
CA LEU A 434 29.59 -6.60 1.95
C LEU A 434 30.92 -6.76 2.70
N THR A 435 32.02 -6.97 1.96
CA THR A 435 33.39 -6.96 2.47
C THR A 435 33.99 -5.57 2.25
N GLY A 436 34.67 -5.04 3.27
CA GLY A 436 35.07 -3.63 3.32
C GLY A 436 36.10 -3.27 2.26
N GLY A 437 35.81 -2.24 1.47
CA GLY A 437 36.82 -1.48 0.75
C GLY A 437 37.39 -0.40 1.68
N ASN A 438 38.67 -0.50 2.03
CA ASN A 438 39.40 0.60 2.65
C ASN A 438 39.26 1.86 1.79
N ARG A 439 38.63 2.93 2.30
CA ARG A 439 39.02 4.36 2.15
C ARG A 439 37.89 5.32 2.57
N THR A 440 38.25 6.21 3.48
CA THR A 440 37.49 7.35 4.03
C THR A 440 36.68 8.15 3.00
N PRO A 441 35.48 8.67 3.36
CA PRO A 441 34.68 9.50 2.46
C PRO A 441 35.32 10.87 2.23
N ARG A 442 35.37 11.29 0.95
CA ARG A 442 35.53 12.70 0.58
C ARG A 442 34.19 13.37 0.84
N ILE A 443 34.21 14.40 1.66
CA ILE A 443 33.13 15.37 1.81
C ILE A 443 33.05 16.10 0.47
N GLU A 444 32.01 15.85 -0.32
CA GLU A 444 31.63 16.75 -1.41
C GLU A 444 30.54 17.67 -0.84
N GLY A 445 30.84 18.97 -0.85
CA GLY A 445 30.04 20.03 -0.26
C GLY A 445 28.97 20.60 -1.19
#